data_AF-A0A7S7U1B0-F1
#
_entry.id   AF-A0A7S7U1B0-F1
#
_cell.length_a   1.000
_cell.length_b   1.000
_cell.length_c   1.000
_cell.angle_alpha   90.00
_cell.angle_beta   90.00
_cell.angle_gamma   90.00
#
_symmetry.space_group_name_H-M   'P 1'
#
loop_
_entity.id
_entity.type
_entity.pdbx_description
1 polymer ?
#
loop_
_entity_poly.entity_id
_entity_poly.type
_entity_poly.pdbx_seq_one_letter_code
_entity_poly.pdbx_strand_id
1 'polypeptide(L)'
;MRGMISDAVPRLLELRKLRHHRQQDILRARQLALEDAATAVETAAKNHRAWRQKRVRLEAALYDSVIGETVTLGALVGLKAKMTSLHDHDQLLEKDIEKAVAAADLARQARDEACNIMRQTGKQFDKCDHLARALRDAAMGRPEQVCDNRAAVDTPRAGAALEFE
;
A
#
# COMPACT_ATOMS: atom_id res chain seq x y z
N MET A 1 -3.14 -4.72 39.78
CA MET A 1 -3.74 -4.48 38.43
C MET A 1 -3.22 -3.22 37.73
N ARG A 2 -3.16 -2.03 38.35
CA ARG A 2 -2.67 -0.80 37.67
C ARG A 2 -1.23 -0.88 37.14
N GLY A 3 -0.30 -1.50 37.86
CA GLY A 3 1.08 -1.70 37.39
C GLY A 3 1.17 -2.57 36.13
N MET A 4 0.37 -3.64 36.04
CA MET A 4 0.35 -4.54 34.87
C MET A 4 -0.19 -3.84 33.61
N ILE A 5 -1.16 -2.93 33.76
CA ILE A 5 -1.70 -2.13 32.64
C ILE A 5 -0.67 -1.09 32.18
N SER A 6 0.05 -0.48 33.13
CA SER A 6 1.12 0.49 32.85
C SER A 6 2.27 -0.12 32.03
N ASP A 7 2.59 -1.41 32.22
CA ASP A 7 3.65 -2.09 31.47
C ASP A 7 3.17 -2.70 30.15
N ALA A 8 1.88 -3.07 30.05
CA ALA A 8 1.31 -3.68 28.85
C ALA A 8 1.10 -2.68 27.69
N VAL A 9 0.71 -1.43 28.01
CA VAL A 9 0.42 -0.41 26.98
C VAL A 9 1.68 0.04 26.20
N PRO A 10 2.85 0.27 26.84
CA PRO A 10 4.10 0.54 26.13
C PRO A 10 4.52 -0.61 25.20
N ARG A 11 4.40 -1.87 25.65
CA ARG A 11 4.69 -3.04 24.80
C ARG A 11 3.75 -3.12 23.59
N LEU A 12 2.46 -2.85 23.79
CA LEU A 12 1.49 -2.80 22.71
C LEU A 12 1.78 -1.65 21.72
N LEU A 13 2.21 -0.50 22.22
CA LEU A 13 2.60 0.65 21.39
C LEU A 13 3.79 0.30 20.49
N GLU A 14 4.84 -0.31 21.03
CA GLU A 14 6.01 -0.75 20.26
C GLU A 14 5.63 -1.77 19.18
N LEU A 15 4.80 -2.77 19.51
CA LEU A 15 4.30 -3.73 18.52
C LEU A 15 3.50 -3.04 17.39
N ARG A 16 2.68 -2.05 17.72
CA ARG A 16 1.91 -1.30 16.72
C ARG A 16 2.80 -0.39 15.88
N LYS A 17 3.84 0.20 16.46
CA LYS A 17 4.85 0.99 15.74
C LYS A 17 5.57 0.14 14.69
N LEU A 18 6.05 -1.05 15.09
CA LEU A 18 6.69 -1.99 14.18
C LEU A 18 5.73 -2.44 13.06
N ARG A 19 4.48 -2.75 13.41
CA ARG A 19 3.46 -3.12 12.40
C ARG A 19 3.19 -1.97 11.43
N HIS A 20 3.08 -0.73 11.92
CA HIS A 20 2.86 0.44 11.09
C HIS A 20 4.02 0.66 10.11
N HIS A 21 5.26 0.58 10.60
CA HIS A 21 6.45 0.72 9.75
C HIS A 21 6.50 -0.37 8.67
N ARG A 22 6.24 -1.64 9.03
CA ARG A 22 6.16 -2.73 8.06
C ARG A 22 5.09 -2.48 6.99
N GLN A 23 3.92 -1.95 7.36
CA GLN A 23 2.89 -1.62 6.37
C GLN A 23 3.30 -0.45 5.47
N GLN A 24 4.05 0.51 6.00
CA GLN A 24 4.62 1.60 5.21
C GLN A 24 5.64 1.09 4.19
N ASP A 25 6.48 0.12 4.55
CA ASP A 25 7.43 -0.49 3.63
C ASP A 25 6.72 -1.33 2.56
N ILE A 26 5.68 -2.09 2.94
CA ILE A 26 4.83 -2.81 1.98
C ILE A 26 4.18 -1.84 1.00
N LEU A 27 3.63 -0.72 1.47
CA LEU A 27 3.03 0.29 0.60
C LEU A 27 4.05 0.88 -0.37
N ARG A 28 5.27 1.18 0.09
CA ARG A 28 6.37 1.64 -0.78
C ARG A 28 6.73 0.59 -1.85
N ALA A 29 6.84 -0.68 -1.46
CA ALA A 29 7.10 -1.76 -2.42
C ALA A 29 5.98 -1.92 -3.45
N ARG A 30 4.71 -1.75 -3.05
CA ARG A 30 3.56 -1.78 -3.98
C ARG A 30 3.54 -0.57 -4.92
N GLN A 31 3.97 0.60 -4.44
CA GLN A 31 4.10 1.80 -5.26
C GLN A 31 5.17 1.60 -6.34
N LEU A 32 6.34 1.07 -5.98
CA LEU A 32 7.39 0.73 -6.96
C LEU A 32 6.91 -0.30 -7.98
N ALA A 33 6.22 -1.35 -7.54
CA ALA A 33 5.69 -2.37 -8.46
C ALA A 33 4.65 -1.79 -9.44
N LEU A 34 3.86 -0.79 -9.03
CA LEU A 34 2.93 -0.09 -9.91
C LEU A 34 3.67 0.78 -10.95
N GLU A 35 4.74 1.45 -10.54
CA GLU A 35 5.60 2.22 -11.43
C GLU A 35 6.27 1.31 -12.46
N ASP A 36 6.86 0.19 -12.02
CA ASP A 36 7.43 -0.82 -12.91
C ASP A 36 6.40 -1.35 -13.91
N ALA A 37 5.19 -1.68 -13.45
CA ALA A 37 4.12 -2.14 -14.34
C ALA A 37 3.70 -1.06 -15.36
N ALA A 38 3.65 0.21 -14.95
CA ALA A 38 3.38 1.31 -15.88
C ALA A 38 4.47 1.45 -16.95
N THR A 39 5.76 1.34 -16.55
CA THR A 39 6.86 1.37 -17.52
C THR A 39 6.81 0.19 -18.49
N ALA A 40 6.38 -0.99 -18.03
CA ALA A 40 6.19 -2.16 -18.89
C ALA A 40 5.09 -1.93 -19.94
N VAL A 41 3.95 -1.33 -19.56
CA VAL A 41 2.89 -0.93 -20.49
C VAL A 41 3.40 0.05 -21.53
N GLU A 42 4.12 1.10 -21.11
CA GLU A 42 4.70 2.06 -22.05
C GLU A 42 5.69 1.41 -23.01
N THR A 43 6.53 0.50 -22.52
CA THR A 43 7.53 -0.21 -23.32
C THR A 43 6.86 -1.12 -24.35
N ALA A 44 5.84 -1.88 -23.94
CA ALA A 44 5.05 -2.71 -24.84
C ALA A 44 4.37 -1.87 -25.93
N ALA A 45 3.77 -0.73 -25.56
CA ALA A 45 3.14 0.19 -26.50
C ALA A 45 4.15 0.81 -27.48
N LYS A 46 5.34 1.21 -27.00
CA LYS A 46 6.44 1.73 -27.85
C LYS A 46 6.91 0.67 -28.84
N ASN A 47 7.12 -0.57 -28.38
CA ASN A 47 7.55 -1.69 -29.22
C ASN A 47 6.52 -2.00 -30.31
N HIS A 48 5.24 -2.05 -29.97
CA HIS A 48 4.16 -2.27 -30.93
C HIS A 48 4.08 -1.16 -31.99
N ARG A 49 4.20 0.12 -31.59
CA ARG A 49 4.25 1.24 -32.54
C ARG A 49 5.45 1.14 -33.48
N ALA A 50 6.63 0.85 -32.93
CA ALA A 50 7.84 0.66 -33.72
C ALA A 50 7.71 -0.52 -34.70
N TRP A 51 7.10 -1.62 -34.25
CA TRP A 51 6.78 -2.75 -35.11
C TRP A 51 5.84 -2.37 -36.24
N ARG A 52 4.73 -1.67 -35.97
CA ARG A 52 3.79 -1.25 -37.02
C ARG A 52 4.45 -0.41 -38.10
N GLN A 53 5.34 0.52 -37.72
CA GLN A 53 6.12 1.30 -38.68
C GLN A 53 7.05 0.42 -39.53
N LYS A 54 7.72 -0.54 -38.90
CA LYS A 54 8.60 -1.50 -39.59
C LYS A 54 7.80 -2.43 -40.50
N ARG A 55 6.65 -2.92 -40.04
CA ARG A 55 5.77 -3.86 -40.74
C ARG A 55 5.33 -3.29 -42.07
N VAL A 56 4.85 -2.04 -42.10
CA VAL A 56 4.43 -1.38 -43.35
C VAL A 56 5.56 -1.35 -44.39
N ARG A 57 6.81 -1.08 -43.97
CA ARG A 57 7.97 -1.09 -44.88
C ARG A 57 8.28 -2.50 -45.40
N LEU A 58 8.16 -3.51 -44.54
CA LEU A 58 8.38 -4.92 -44.92
C LEU A 58 7.27 -5.42 -45.85
N GLU A 59 6.01 -5.08 -45.59
CA GLU A 59 4.87 -5.39 -46.43
C GLU A 59 5.01 -4.77 -47.82
N ALA A 60 5.39 -3.48 -47.89
CA ALA A 60 5.67 -2.81 -49.17
C ALA A 60 6.79 -3.52 -49.95
N ALA A 61 7.91 -3.84 -49.31
CA ALA A 61 9.01 -4.55 -49.95
C ALA A 61 8.62 -5.95 -50.45
N LEU A 62 7.69 -6.64 -49.75
CA LEU A 62 7.14 -7.91 -50.23
C LEU A 62 6.30 -7.70 -51.49
N TYR A 63 5.41 -6.71 -51.51
CA TYR A 63 4.60 -6.40 -52.70
C TYR A 63 5.46 -5.96 -53.89
N ASP A 64 6.42 -5.07 -53.67
CA ASP A 64 7.32 -4.56 -54.72
C ASP A 64 8.11 -5.69 -55.39
N SER A 65 8.38 -6.79 -54.67
CA SER A 65 9.11 -7.95 -55.22
C SER A 65 8.32 -8.78 -56.24
N VAL A 66 7.01 -8.57 -56.37
CA VAL A 66 6.13 -9.36 -57.27
C VAL A 66 5.30 -8.52 -58.22
N ILE A 67 5.21 -7.19 -58.02
CA ILE A 67 4.44 -6.31 -58.91
C ILE A 67 5.10 -6.29 -60.29
N GLY A 68 4.32 -6.63 -61.32
CA GLY A 68 4.79 -6.64 -62.72
C GLY A 68 5.66 -7.83 -63.11
N GLU A 69 5.95 -8.74 -62.17
CA GLU A 69 6.79 -9.92 -62.40
C GLU A 69 5.97 -11.19 -62.59
N THR A 70 6.39 -12.06 -63.52
CA THR A 70 5.81 -13.41 -63.65
C THR A 70 6.41 -14.33 -62.60
N VAL A 71 5.75 -14.47 -61.45
CA VAL A 71 6.17 -15.35 -60.35
C VAL A 71 5.46 -16.70 -60.37
N THR A 72 6.16 -17.74 -59.93
CA THR A 72 5.59 -19.07 -59.77
C THR A 72 4.57 -19.10 -58.62
N LEU A 73 3.59 -20.01 -58.69
CA LEU A 73 2.60 -20.18 -57.62
C LEU A 73 3.25 -20.45 -56.25
N GLY A 74 4.34 -21.22 -56.21
CA GLY A 74 5.08 -21.49 -54.98
C GLY A 74 5.66 -20.23 -54.34
N ALA A 75 6.16 -19.28 -55.15
CA ALA A 75 6.66 -18.00 -54.67
C ALA A 75 5.53 -17.14 -54.07
N LEU A 76 4.34 -17.12 -54.70
CA LEU A 76 3.15 -16.43 -54.17
C LEU A 76 2.68 -17.02 -52.83
N VAL A 77 2.69 -18.35 -52.70
CA VAL A 77 2.37 -19.03 -51.42
C VAL A 77 3.39 -18.64 -50.35
N GLY A 78 4.69 -18.62 -50.68
CA GLY A 78 5.74 -18.17 -49.77
C GLY A 78 5.59 -16.72 -49.34
N LEU A 79 5.16 -15.83 -50.24
CA LEU A 79 4.89 -14.43 -49.92
C LEU A 79 3.69 -14.28 -48.96
N LYS A 80 2.61 -15.02 -49.22
CA LYS A 80 1.46 -15.08 -48.30
C LYS A 80 1.86 -15.57 -46.91
N ALA A 81 2.75 -16.57 -46.82
CA ALA A 81 3.28 -17.05 -45.55
C ALA A 81 4.10 -15.99 -44.80
N LYS A 82 4.92 -15.21 -45.52
CA LYS A 82 5.64 -14.07 -44.92
C LYS A 82 4.67 -12.98 -44.43
N MET A 83 3.66 -12.65 -45.23
CA MET A 83 2.65 -11.65 -44.89
C MET A 83 1.87 -12.02 -43.63
N THR A 84 1.45 -13.28 -43.53
CA THR A 84 0.77 -13.82 -42.34
C THR A 84 1.67 -13.78 -41.13
N SER A 85 2.94 -14.18 -41.25
CA SER A 85 3.91 -14.09 -40.15
C SER A 85 4.11 -12.66 -39.63
N LEU A 86 4.09 -11.64 -40.49
CA LEU A 86 4.16 -10.24 -40.07
C LEU A 86 2.93 -9.81 -39.26
N HIS A 87 1.74 -10.29 -39.64
CA HIS A 87 0.49 -10.02 -38.94
C HIS A 87 0.41 -10.79 -37.61
N ASP A 88 0.84 -12.05 -37.58
CA ASP A 88 0.90 -12.87 -36.37
C ASP A 88 1.79 -12.20 -35.31
N HIS A 89 2.92 -11.60 -35.73
CA HIS A 89 3.77 -10.87 -34.80
C HIS A 89 3.09 -9.59 -34.25
N ASP A 90 2.29 -8.90 -35.06
CA ASP A 90 1.50 -7.74 -34.58
C ASP A 90 0.50 -8.17 -33.50
N GLN A 91 -0.20 -9.30 -33.72
CA GLN A 91 -1.14 -9.85 -32.74
C GLN A 91 -0.45 -10.30 -31.44
N LEU A 92 0.77 -10.83 -31.52
CA LEU A 92 1.57 -11.16 -30.33
C LEU A 92 1.90 -9.91 -29.51
N LEU A 93 2.32 -8.82 -30.15
CA LEU A 93 2.61 -7.56 -29.47
C LEU A 93 1.37 -6.90 -28.87
N GLU A 94 0.22 -7.03 -29.54
CA GLU A 94 -1.06 -6.57 -28.98
C GLU A 94 -1.43 -7.33 -27.70
N LYS A 95 -1.29 -8.67 -27.71
CA LYS A 95 -1.48 -9.50 -26.51
C LYS A 95 -0.50 -9.15 -25.40
N ASP A 96 0.73 -8.79 -25.72
CA ASP A 96 1.71 -8.38 -24.71
C ASP A 96 1.35 -7.04 -24.07
N ILE A 97 0.76 -6.11 -24.82
CA ILE A 97 0.18 -4.89 -24.25
C ILE A 97 -0.98 -5.23 -23.32
N GLU A 98 -1.92 -6.08 -23.74
CA GLU A 98 -3.07 -6.48 -22.91
C GLU A 98 -2.61 -7.11 -21.59
N LYS A 99 -1.63 -8.00 -21.63
CA LYS A 99 -1.03 -8.60 -20.43
C LYS A 99 -0.37 -7.56 -19.54
N ALA A 100 0.38 -6.62 -20.11
CA ALA A 100 1.03 -5.55 -19.35
C ALA A 100 -0.01 -4.65 -18.67
N VAL A 101 -1.10 -4.32 -19.35
CA VAL A 101 -2.21 -3.53 -18.79
C VAL A 101 -2.88 -4.27 -17.64
N ALA A 102 -3.20 -5.56 -17.84
CA ALA A 102 -3.78 -6.39 -16.78
C ALA A 102 -2.86 -6.47 -15.55
N ALA A 103 -1.55 -6.60 -15.74
CA ALA A 103 -0.57 -6.57 -14.65
C ALA A 103 -0.53 -5.22 -13.92
N ALA A 104 -0.60 -4.10 -14.65
CA ALA A 104 -0.67 -2.77 -14.06
C ALA A 104 -1.96 -2.54 -13.26
N ASP A 105 -3.09 -3.07 -13.72
CA ASP A 105 -4.35 -3.00 -12.98
C ASP A 105 -4.30 -3.83 -11.69
N LEU A 106 -3.71 -5.03 -11.73
CA LEU A 106 -3.47 -5.83 -10.51
C LEU A 106 -2.53 -5.10 -9.53
N ALA A 107 -1.47 -4.47 -10.04
CA ALA A 107 -0.57 -3.67 -9.20
C ALA A 107 -1.29 -2.47 -8.56
N ARG A 108 -2.20 -1.82 -9.29
CA ARG A 108 -3.04 -0.73 -8.77
C ARG A 108 -3.94 -1.21 -7.64
N GLN A 109 -4.64 -2.32 -7.85
CA GLN A 109 -5.50 -2.93 -6.81
C GLN A 109 -4.70 -3.29 -5.56
N ALA A 110 -3.56 -3.95 -5.71
CA ALA A 110 -2.68 -4.32 -4.59
C ALA A 110 -2.15 -3.10 -3.83
N ARG A 111 -1.86 -2.00 -4.53
CA ARG A 111 -1.45 -0.73 -3.92
C ARG A 111 -2.59 -0.09 -3.14
N ASP A 112 -3.81 -0.11 -3.66
CA ASP A 112 -4.98 0.47 -2.99
C ASP A 112 -5.36 -0.33 -1.72
N GLU A 113 -5.28 -1.65 -1.78
CA GLU A 113 -5.40 -2.53 -0.61
C GLU A 113 -4.34 -2.20 0.45
N ALA A 114 -3.07 -2.09 0.05
CA ALA A 114 -1.98 -1.73 0.95
C ALA A 114 -2.19 -0.34 1.57
N CYS A 115 -2.71 0.62 0.80
CA CYS A 115 -3.05 1.96 1.28
C CYS A 115 -4.16 1.91 2.35
N ASN A 116 -5.20 1.10 2.12
CA ASN A 116 -6.28 0.90 3.08
C ASN A 116 -5.78 0.27 4.39
N ILE A 117 -4.94 -0.77 4.29
CA ILE A 117 -4.32 -1.42 5.46
C ILE A 117 -3.41 -0.44 6.22
N MET A 118 -2.61 0.34 5.50
CA MET A 118 -1.74 1.37 6.09
C MET A 118 -2.56 2.42 6.85
N ARG A 119 -3.68 2.89 6.27
CA ARG A 119 -4.60 3.82 6.94
C ARG A 119 -5.22 3.21 8.20
N GLN A 120 -5.66 1.96 8.14
CA GLN A 120 -6.23 1.27 9.31
C GLN A 120 -5.21 1.06 10.42
N THR A 121 -3.99 0.63 10.07
CA THR A 121 -2.91 0.43 11.04
C THR A 121 -2.42 1.75 11.64
N GLY A 122 -2.37 2.84 10.88
CA GLY A 122 -2.12 4.18 11.38
C GLY A 122 -3.14 4.60 12.44
N LYS A 123 -4.45 4.49 12.15
CA LYS A 123 -5.51 4.77 13.14
C LYS A 123 -5.35 3.96 14.43
N GLN A 124 -4.93 2.70 14.33
CA GLN A 124 -4.71 1.85 15.50
C GLN A 124 -3.44 2.26 16.27
N PHE A 125 -2.39 2.64 15.58
CA PHE A 125 -1.19 3.17 16.19
C PHE A 125 -1.49 4.47 16.95
N ASP A 126 -2.16 5.44 16.32
CA ASP A 126 -2.53 6.73 16.93
C ASP A 126 -3.35 6.54 18.21
N LYS A 127 -4.34 5.64 18.18
CA LYS A 127 -5.15 5.29 19.36
C LYS A 127 -4.29 4.78 20.53
N CYS A 128 -3.33 3.90 20.26
CA CYS A 128 -2.45 3.38 21.32
C CYS A 128 -1.47 4.44 21.81
N ASP A 129 -0.97 5.29 20.92
CA ASP A 129 -0.07 6.37 21.30
C ASP A 129 -0.78 7.41 22.18
N HIS A 130 -2.03 7.76 21.85
CA HIS A 130 -2.86 8.62 22.70
C HIS A 130 -3.10 8.00 24.08
N LEU A 131 -3.38 6.70 24.13
CA LEU A 131 -3.61 5.98 25.38
C LEU A 131 -2.33 5.91 26.24
N ALA A 132 -1.18 5.69 25.61
CA ALA A 132 0.13 5.71 26.28
C ALA A 132 0.50 7.12 26.79
N ARG A 133 0.16 8.18 26.05
CA ARG A 133 0.30 9.57 26.51
C ARG A 133 -0.60 9.84 27.71
N ALA A 134 -1.88 9.54 27.63
CA ALA A 134 -2.83 9.72 28.74
C ALA A 134 -2.42 8.98 30.01
N LEU A 135 -1.88 7.75 29.89
CA LEU A 135 -1.37 7.00 31.05
C LEU A 135 -0.13 7.64 31.67
N ARG A 136 0.80 8.16 30.84
CA ARG A 136 1.97 8.91 31.34
C ARG A 136 1.53 10.19 32.04
N ASP A 137 0.62 10.94 31.46
CA ASP A 137 0.12 12.20 32.04
C ASP A 137 -0.61 11.94 33.36
N ALA A 138 -1.41 10.86 33.46
CA ALA A 138 -2.08 10.46 34.70
C ALA A 138 -1.13 9.94 35.78
N ALA A 139 0.05 9.42 35.40
CA ALA A 139 1.10 9.06 36.34
C ALA A 139 1.85 10.30 36.87
N MET A 140 2.13 11.27 36.00
CA MET A 140 2.82 12.52 36.33
C MET A 140 1.93 13.54 37.07
N GLY A 141 0.63 13.56 36.79
CA GLY A 141 -0.36 14.46 37.41
C GLY A 141 -0.83 14.02 38.80
N ARG A 142 -0.22 12.99 39.39
CA ARG A 142 -0.48 12.58 40.77
C ARG A 142 0.58 13.24 41.68
N PRO A 143 0.28 14.37 42.33
CA PRO A 143 1.06 14.77 43.49
C PRO A 143 0.88 13.68 44.56
N GLU A 144 1.96 13.36 45.27
CA GLU A 144 1.89 12.56 46.48
C GLU A 144 0.83 13.19 47.40
N GLN A 145 -0.32 12.54 47.57
CA GLN A 145 -1.07 12.69 48.81
C GLN A 145 -0.26 11.92 49.86
N VAL A 146 0.83 12.55 50.30
CA VAL A 146 1.39 12.30 51.63
C VAL A 146 0.24 12.59 52.58
N CYS A 147 -0.29 11.55 53.18
CA CYS A 147 -1.24 11.67 54.27
C CYS A 147 -0.54 12.38 55.44
N ASP A 148 -0.68 13.71 55.54
CA ASP A 148 -0.56 14.40 56.82
C ASP A 148 -1.77 14.03 57.69
N ASN A 149 -1.77 12.80 58.20
CA ASN A 149 -2.61 12.41 59.32
C ASN A 149 -2.04 13.05 60.59
N ARG A 150 -2.19 14.38 60.72
CA ARG A 150 -2.26 14.99 62.06
C ARG A 150 -3.66 14.74 62.58
N ALA A 151 -3.80 13.61 63.28
CA ALA A 151 -4.89 13.36 64.20
C ALA A 151 -4.91 14.48 65.25
N ALA A 152 -5.73 15.50 65.02
CA ALA A 152 -6.23 16.35 66.08
C ALA A 152 -7.28 15.50 66.83
N VAL A 153 -6.87 15.04 68.01
CA VAL A 153 -7.72 14.35 68.97
C VAL A 153 -8.78 15.34 69.46
N ASP A 154 -9.98 15.27 68.92
CA ASP A 154 -11.15 15.91 69.50
C ASP A 154 -11.53 15.17 70.79
N THR A 155 -11.37 15.87 71.91
CA THR A 155 -11.82 15.44 73.23
C THR A 155 -13.32 15.76 73.37
N PRO A 156 -14.17 14.82 73.82
CA PRO A 156 -15.57 15.12 74.07
C PRO A 156 -15.71 15.76 75.46
N ARG A 157 -16.07 17.04 75.52
CA ARG A 157 -16.42 17.71 76.78
C ARG A 157 -17.90 17.47 77.07
N ALA A 158 -18.14 16.56 78.02
CA ALA A 158 -19.44 16.30 78.59
C ALA A 158 -19.87 17.42 79.57
N GLY A 159 -21.18 17.71 79.55
CA GLY A 159 -21.97 18.00 80.76
C GLY A 159 -21.94 19.41 81.34
N ALA A 160 -23.01 20.17 81.11
CA ALA A 160 -23.67 20.98 82.13
C ALA A 160 -25.11 21.30 81.67
N ALA A 161 -26.04 20.47 82.13
CA ALA A 161 -27.43 20.87 82.33
C ALA A 161 -27.62 21.11 83.83
N LEU A 162 -28.68 21.87 84.15
CA LEU A 162 -29.23 22.24 85.45
C LEU A 162 -28.74 23.62 85.98
N GLU A 163 -29.60 24.57 86.36
CA GLU A 163 -31.06 24.65 86.37
C GLU A 163 -31.49 26.05 86.88
N PHE A 164 -32.73 26.41 86.51
CA PHE A 164 -33.76 27.17 87.25
C PHE A 164 -33.73 28.70 87.48
N GLU A 165 -34.96 29.21 87.24
CA GLU A 165 -35.65 30.48 87.58
C GLU A 165 -35.43 31.73 86.71
#